data_AF-A0A4Q7IP67-F1
#
_entry.id   AF-A0A4Q7IP67-F1
#
_cell.length_a   1.000
_cell.length_b   1.000
_cell.length_c   1.000
_cell.angle_alpha   90.00
_cell.angle_beta   90.00
_cell.angle_gamma   90.00
#
_symmetry.space_group_name_H-M   'P 1'
#
loop_
_entity.id
_entity.type
_entity.pdbx_description
1 polymer ?
#
loop_
_entity_poly.entity_id
_entity_poly.type
_entity_poly.pdbx_seq_one_letter_code
_entity_poly.pdbx_strand_id
1 'polypeptide(L)'
;MLKRILVPTLFALVSHYSLAEEVQAAETNNASENVAYISDNLFVYVHSGPGKNYRIVGSVDAGSQIALMQGNENGFQQITDDKGREVWVESQFVSTQAGFAMQLDELGLQLQQTQQALNDAQTDLPRLQQLNQDLESENQNLQQTIQRLEKSVEDEKQKALNSDQAEQHLMLTYGGAIGIGGLLIGVILTLLLSRKKRYDGWA
;
A
#
# COMPACT_ATOMS: atom_id res chain seq x y z
N MET A 1 -8.95 18.58 40.13
CA MET A 1 -9.76 19.30 39.13
C MET A 1 -9.24 18.90 37.74
N LEU A 2 -9.47 17.68 37.27
CA LEU A 2 -10.64 17.13 36.57
C LEU A 2 -11.17 17.97 35.39
N LYS A 3 -11.23 17.29 34.23
CA LYS A 3 -12.07 17.51 33.04
C LYS A 3 -11.47 18.32 31.90
N ARG A 4 -11.01 17.60 30.87
CA ARG A 4 -11.31 17.90 29.45
C ARG A 4 -11.03 16.66 28.59
N ILE A 5 -12.07 15.82 28.48
CA ILE A 5 -12.28 14.84 27.42
C ILE A 5 -13.71 15.10 26.95
N LEU A 6 -13.92 15.44 25.67
CA LEU A 6 -15.03 14.94 24.84
C LEU A 6 -15.05 15.64 23.46
N VAL A 7 -14.51 14.90 22.47
CA VAL A 7 -15.08 14.59 21.15
C VAL A 7 -16.26 15.47 20.67
N PRO A 8 -16.15 16.09 19.48
CA PRO A 8 -17.29 16.57 18.72
C PRO A 8 -17.39 15.82 17.38
N THR A 9 -17.99 14.63 17.35
CA THR A 9 -18.36 13.97 16.08
C THR A 9 -19.69 13.24 16.25
N LEU A 10 -20.77 14.02 16.41
CA LEU A 10 -22.13 13.49 16.26
C LEU A 10 -23.07 14.60 15.80
N PHE A 11 -22.82 15.16 14.63
CA PHE A 11 -23.82 15.95 13.91
C PHE A 11 -23.62 15.80 12.40
N ALA A 12 -24.01 14.64 11.89
CA ALA A 12 -24.24 14.42 10.46
C ALA A 12 -25.27 13.30 10.28
N LEU A 13 -26.44 13.46 10.92
CA LEU A 13 -27.65 12.73 10.55
C LEU A 13 -28.55 13.74 9.83
N VAL A 14 -28.07 14.21 8.68
CA VAL A 14 -28.85 15.02 7.75
C VAL A 14 -29.61 14.06 6.86
N SER A 15 -30.88 13.90 7.22
CA SER A 15 -31.99 13.62 6.32
C SER A 15 -31.75 14.10 4.88
N HIS A 16 -31.56 13.17 3.95
CA HIS A 16 -31.87 13.39 2.55
C HIS A 16 -32.80 12.26 2.09
N TYR A 17 -34.08 12.59 2.12
CA TYR A 17 -35.11 11.92 1.35
C TYR A 17 -34.86 12.15 -0.15
N SER A 18 -35.11 11.10 -0.92
CA SER A 18 -35.48 11.01 -2.34
C SER A 18 -35.28 12.22 -3.25
N LEU A 19 -34.53 11.99 -4.32
CA LEU A 19 -34.89 12.40 -5.67
C LEU A 19 -34.53 11.25 -6.61
N ALA A 20 -35.57 10.69 -7.22
CA ALA A 20 -35.45 9.71 -8.28
C ALA A 20 -34.92 10.44 -9.52
N GLU A 21 -33.72 10.08 -9.96
CA GLU A 21 -33.21 10.48 -11.27
C GLU A 21 -33.74 9.47 -12.30
N GLU A 22 -34.68 9.94 -13.12
CA GLU A 22 -35.24 9.25 -14.26
C GLU A 22 -34.17 9.16 -15.36
N VAL A 23 -33.51 8.01 -15.48
CA VAL A 23 -32.56 7.75 -16.57
C VAL A 23 -33.37 7.54 -17.85
N GLN A 24 -33.47 8.60 -18.65
CA GLN A 24 -33.91 8.54 -20.03
C GLN A 24 -32.97 7.61 -20.80
N ALA A 25 -33.49 6.44 -21.16
CA ALA A 25 -32.85 5.51 -22.08
C ALA A 25 -32.68 6.21 -23.43
N ALA A 26 -31.46 6.66 -23.73
CA ALA A 26 -31.05 6.93 -25.09
C ALA A 26 -31.04 5.59 -25.83
N GLU A 27 -32.03 5.38 -26.70
CA GLU A 27 -32.03 4.32 -27.71
C GLU A 27 -30.83 4.54 -28.64
N THR A 28 -29.69 3.96 -28.26
CA THR A 28 -28.57 3.77 -29.17
C THR A 28 -29.00 2.65 -30.10
N ASN A 29 -29.52 3.03 -31.28
CA ASN A 29 -29.68 2.13 -32.41
C ASN A 29 -28.29 1.57 -32.75
N ASN A 30 -27.94 0.45 -32.11
CA ASN A 30 -26.82 -0.39 -32.52
C ASN A 30 -27.23 -1.02 -33.85
N ALA A 31 -27.06 -0.28 -34.94
CA ALA A 31 -26.78 -0.93 -36.20
C ALA A 31 -25.47 -1.66 -35.97
N SER A 32 -25.53 -2.98 -35.78
CA SER A 32 -24.37 -3.85 -35.82
C SER A 32 -23.69 -3.60 -37.16
N GLU A 33 -22.69 -2.73 -37.20
CA GLU A 33 -21.76 -2.69 -38.32
C GLU A 33 -21.11 -4.06 -38.33
N ASN A 34 -21.57 -4.93 -39.23
CA ASN A 34 -20.99 -6.25 -39.43
C ASN A 34 -19.64 -6.04 -40.12
N VAL A 35 -18.67 -5.56 -39.35
CA VAL A 35 -17.30 -5.35 -39.80
C VAL A 35 -16.62 -6.70 -39.87
N ALA A 36 -15.94 -6.96 -40.98
CA ALA A 36 -14.99 -8.06 -41.09
C ALA A 36 -13.76 -7.63 -41.89
N TYR A 37 -12.87 -8.58 -42.08
CA TYR A 37 -11.58 -8.41 -42.71
C TYR A 37 -11.39 -9.46 -43.80
N ILE A 38 -10.62 -9.11 -44.82
CA ILE A 38 -10.18 -10.08 -45.82
C ILE A 38 -8.97 -10.87 -45.27
N SER A 39 -9.10 -12.20 -45.26
CA SER A 39 -8.08 -13.16 -44.83
C SER A 39 -6.79 -13.08 -45.67
N ASP A 40 -5.64 -13.42 -45.06
CA ASP A 40 -4.23 -13.16 -45.46
C ASP A 40 -3.74 -13.73 -46.81
N ASN A 41 -4.48 -13.51 -47.89
CA ASN A 41 -4.01 -13.74 -49.24
C ASN A 41 -3.77 -12.38 -49.90
N LEU A 42 -2.52 -12.07 -50.27
CA LEU A 42 -2.01 -10.77 -50.78
C LEU A 42 -3.06 -9.86 -51.47
N PHE A 43 -3.90 -10.45 -52.32
CA PHE A 43 -5.17 -9.88 -52.76
C PHE A 43 -6.21 -10.98 -53.02
N VAL A 44 -7.48 -10.60 -53.01
CA VAL A 44 -8.61 -11.45 -53.39
C VAL A 44 -9.38 -10.80 -54.53
N TYR A 45 -9.77 -11.61 -55.54
CA TYR A 45 -10.58 -11.11 -56.64
C TYR A 45 -12.03 -10.91 -56.23
N VAL A 46 -12.61 -9.81 -56.68
CA VAL A 46 -14.01 -9.49 -56.43
C VAL A 46 -14.83 -9.55 -57.73
N HIS A 47 -16.04 -10.06 -57.60
CA HIS A 47 -16.96 -10.34 -58.70
C HIS A 47 -18.17 -9.40 -58.67
N SER A 48 -18.79 -9.18 -59.84
CA SER A 48 -20.02 -8.39 -59.96
C SER A 48 -21.29 -9.10 -59.46
N GLY A 49 -21.20 -10.37 -59.07
CA GLY A 49 -22.35 -11.19 -58.66
C GLY A 49 -21.93 -12.45 -57.90
N PRO A 50 -22.91 -13.20 -57.36
CA PRO A 50 -22.68 -14.33 -56.47
C PRO A 50 -22.23 -15.59 -57.21
N GLY A 51 -20.97 -15.63 -57.66
CA GLY A 51 -20.42 -16.81 -58.32
C GLY A 51 -19.24 -16.54 -59.26
N LYS A 52 -18.52 -17.61 -59.61
CA LYS A 52 -17.39 -17.56 -60.55
C LYS A 52 -17.79 -17.23 -62.00
N ASN A 53 -19.08 -17.37 -62.34
CA ASN A 53 -19.61 -17.04 -63.66
C ASN A 53 -19.78 -15.52 -63.89
N TYR A 54 -19.65 -14.73 -62.83
CA TYR A 54 -19.74 -13.27 -62.90
C TYR A 54 -18.37 -12.64 -63.19
N ARG A 55 -18.39 -11.51 -63.89
CA ARG A 55 -17.17 -10.79 -64.30
C ARG A 55 -16.39 -10.32 -63.07
N ILE A 56 -15.08 -10.51 -63.08
CA ILE A 56 -14.16 -9.92 -62.10
C ILE A 56 -14.17 -8.39 -62.29
N VAL A 57 -14.49 -7.67 -61.23
CA VAL A 57 -14.59 -6.20 -61.22
C VAL A 57 -13.38 -5.53 -60.56
N GLY A 58 -12.51 -6.32 -59.93
CA GLY A 58 -11.24 -5.85 -59.38
C GLY A 58 -10.67 -6.82 -58.36
N SER A 59 -9.84 -6.29 -57.47
CA SER A 59 -9.30 -6.97 -56.30
C SER A 59 -9.46 -6.11 -55.05
N VAL A 60 -9.37 -6.76 -53.90
CA VAL A 60 -9.28 -6.15 -52.57
C VAL A 60 -8.06 -6.73 -51.86
N ASP A 61 -7.33 -5.87 -51.16
CA ASP A 61 -6.10 -6.24 -50.47
C ASP A 61 -6.42 -7.02 -49.17
N ALA A 62 -5.53 -7.93 -48.78
CA ALA A 62 -5.65 -8.63 -47.50
C ALA A 62 -5.58 -7.64 -46.32
N GLY A 63 -6.35 -7.93 -45.27
CA GLY A 63 -6.41 -7.11 -44.06
C GLY A 63 -7.29 -5.85 -44.18
N SER A 64 -7.81 -5.53 -45.37
CA SER A 64 -8.76 -4.43 -45.55
C SER A 64 -10.03 -4.65 -44.74
N GLN A 65 -10.49 -3.59 -44.08
CA GLN A 65 -11.76 -3.56 -43.38
C GLN A 65 -12.91 -3.52 -44.40
N ILE A 66 -13.85 -4.44 -44.27
CA ILE A 66 -15.02 -4.57 -45.15
C ILE A 66 -16.30 -4.59 -44.31
N ALA A 67 -17.40 -4.10 -44.88
CA ALA A 67 -18.72 -4.26 -44.27
C ALA A 67 -19.45 -5.44 -44.90
N LEU A 68 -19.90 -6.40 -44.08
CA LEU A 68 -20.72 -7.52 -44.54
C LEU A 68 -22.16 -7.06 -44.78
N MET A 69 -22.66 -7.41 -45.97
CA MET A 69 -24.08 -7.37 -46.28
C MET A 69 -24.71 -8.75 -46.06
N GLN A 70 -26.04 -8.82 -46.03
CA GLN A 70 -26.78 -10.07 -45.77
C GLN A 70 -26.77 -11.07 -46.96
N GLY A 71 -26.20 -10.69 -48.10
CA GLY A 71 -26.15 -11.54 -49.30
C GLY A 71 -25.08 -12.63 -49.19
N ASN A 72 -25.50 -13.88 -48.95
CA ASN A 72 -24.66 -15.07 -49.08
C ASN A 72 -25.29 -16.01 -50.11
N GLU A 73 -24.64 -16.15 -51.27
CA GLU A 73 -25.14 -16.98 -52.37
C GLU A 73 -23.97 -17.68 -53.08
N ASN A 74 -24.13 -18.96 -53.40
CA ASN A 74 -23.15 -19.79 -54.11
C ASN A 74 -21.72 -19.81 -53.50
N GLY A 75 -21.60 -19.60 -52.18
CA GLY A 75 -20.31 -19.51 -51.48
C GLY A 75 -19.59 -18.17 -51.66
N PHE A 76 -20.31 -17.14 -52.12
CA PHE A 76 -19.85 -15.77 -52.18
C PHE A 76 -20.65 -14.91 -51.19
N GLN A 77 -19.95 -14.00 -50.52
CA GLN A 77 -20.53 -13.00 -49.65
C GLN A 77 -20.52 -11.65 -50.37
N GLN A 78 -21.63 -10.93 -50.29
CA GLN A 78 -21.70 -9.53 -50.69
C GLN A 78 -21.07 -8.65 -49.61
N ILE A 79 -20.13 -7.81 -50.02
CA ILE A 79 -19.39 -6.93 -49.14
C ILE A 79 -19.34 -5.51 -49.71
N THR A 80 -19.19 -4.54 -48.82
CA THR A 80 -18.77 -3.18 -49.19
C THR A 80 -17.30 -3.02 -48.90
N ASP A 81 -16.54 -2.74 -49.97
CA ASP A 81 -15.09 -2.50 -49.93
C ASP A 81 -14.73 -1.12 -49.33
N ASP A 82 -13.46 -0.91 -48.99
CA ASP A 82 -12.90 0.36 -48.51
C ASP A 82 -13.15 1.54 -49.47
N LYS A 83 -13.28 1.23 -50.77
CA LYS A 83 -13.61 2.15 -51.86
C LYS A 83 -15.12 2.41 -52.02
N GLY A 84 -15.96 1.89 -51.11
CA GLY A 84 -17.42 2.06 -51.14
C GLY A 84 -18.11 1.31 -52.29
N ARG A 85 -17.49 0.24 -52.81
CA ARG A 85 -18.03 -0.58 -53.90
C ARG A 85 -18.76 -1.79 -53.32
N GLU A 86 -19.96 -2.07 -53.81
CA GLU A 86 -20.68 -3.31 -53.52
C GLU A 86 -20.21 -4.42 -54.47
N VAL A 87 -19.54 -5.42 -53.91
CA VAL A 87 -18.92 -6.49 -54.67
C VAL A 87 -19.07 -7.84 -53.97
N TRP A 88 -18.87 -8.92 -54.73
CA TRP A 88 -18.96 -10.28 -54.21
C TRP A 88 -17.58 -10.90 -54.08
N VAL A 89 -17.30 -11.48 -52.92
CA VAL A 89 -16.03 -12.17 -52.60
C VAL A 89 -16.32 -13.58 -52.11
N GLU A 90 -15.43 -14.54 -52.34
CA GLU A 90 -15.62 -15.89 -51.81
C GLU A 90 -15.62 -15.87 -50.28
N SER A 91 -16.62 -16.49 -49.65
CA SER A 91 -16.83 -16.44 -48.19
C SER A 91 -15.64 -16.99 -47.39
N GLN A 92 -14.82 -17.87 -47.99
CA GLN A 92 -13.61 -18.42 -47.35
C GLN A 92 -12.52 -17.37 -47.09
N PHE A 93 -12.55 -16.24 -47.81
CA PHE A 93 -11.61 -15.15 -47.61
C PHE A 93 -12.17 -14.04 -46.73
N VAL A 94 -13.42 -14.15 -46.27
CA VAL A 94 -14.03 -13.19 -45.34
C VAL A 94 -13.90 -13.74 -43.93
N SER A 95 -13.13 -13.06 -43.09
CA SER A 95 -12.91 -13.44 -41.69
C SER A 95 -13.36 -12.31 -40.77
N THR A 96 -14.13 -12.65 -39.74
CA THR A 96 -14.49 -11.70 -38.67
C THR A 96 -13.33 -11.47 -37.69
N GLN A 97 -12.23 -12.23 -37.80
CA GLN A 97 -11.03 -12.06 -36.99
C GLN A 97 -10.03 -11.14 -37.70
N ALA A 98 -9.38 -10.26 -36.93
CA ALA A 98 -8.32 -9.38 -37.41
C ALA A 98 -7.19 -10.20 -38.10
N GLY A 99 -6.60 -9.64 -39.16
CA GLY A 99 -5.59 -10.34 -39.97
C GLY A 99 -4.35 -10.77 -39.18
N PHE A 100 -3.65 -11.82 -39.64
CA PHE A 100 -2.47 -12.43 -39.02
C PHE A 100 -1.37 -11.41 -38.72
N ALA A 101 -1.20 -10.40 -39.58
CA ALA A 101 -0.25 -9.32 -39.34
C ALA A 101 -0.51 -8.54 -38.03
N MET A 102 -1.78 -8.28 -37.70
CA MET A 102 -2.15 -7.60 -36.46
C MET A 102 -1.89 -8.48 -35.24
N GLN A 103 -2.15 -9.78 -35.37
CA GLN A 103 -1.87 -10.77 -34.31
C GLN A 103 -0.37 -10.93 -34.06
N LEU A 104 0.47 -10.83 -35.09
CA LEU A 104 1.93 -10.85 -34.94
C LEU A 104 2.46 -9.61 -34.23
N ASP A 105 1.91 -8.44 -34.54
CA ASP A 105 2.28 -7.19 -33.87
C ASP A 105 1.87 -7.22 -32.39
N GLU A 106 0.63 -7.64 -32.10
CA GLU A 106 0.15 -7.84 -30.72
C GLU A 106 1.01 -8.83 -29.94
N LEU A 107 1.35 -9.97 -30.56
CA LEU A 107 2.20 -10.98 -29.93
C LEU A 107 3.62 -10.46 -29.70
N GLY A 108 4.16 -9.66 -30.63
CA GLY A 108 5.45 -8.99 -30.47
C GLY A 108 5.45 -8.00 -29.30
N LEU A 109 4.40 -7.19 -29.18
CA LEU A 109 4.20 -6.28 -28.05
C LEU A 109 4.09 -7.06 -26.73
N GLN A 110 3.36 -8.17 -26.71
CA GLN A 110 3.21 -8.99 -25.52
C GLN A 110 4.53 -9.65 -25.09
N LEU A 111 5.35 -10.12 -26.03
CA LEU A 111 6.71 -10.61 -25.73
C LEU A 111 7.60 -9.51 -25.17
N GLN A 112 7.55 -8.31 -25.74
CA GLN A 112 8.32 -7.18 -25.23
C GLN A 112 7.90 -6.80 -23.81
N GLN A 113 6.59 -6.71 -23.55
CA GLN A 113 6.06 -6.40 -22.21
C GLN A 113 6.42 -7.48 -21.19
N THR A 114 6.28 -8.75 -21.54
CA THR A 114 6.63 -9.85 -20.63
C THR A 114 8.13 -9.92 -20.37
N GLN A 115 8.97 -9.66 -21.37
CA GLN A 115 10.41 -9.57 -21.19
C GLN A 115 10.80 -8.40 -20.28
N GLN A 116 10.16 -7.24 -20.42
CA GLN A 116 10.36 -6.10 -19.53
C GLN A 116 9.94 -6.44 -18.10
N ALA A 117 8.75 -7.00 -17.90
CA ALA A 117 8.28 -7.40 -16.58
C ALA A 117 9.20 -8.44 -15.90
N LEU A 118 9.78 -9.35 -16.68
CA LEU A 118 10.72 -10.34 -16.18
C LEU A 118 12.05 -9.69 -15.75
N ASN A 119 12.55 -8.73 -16.54
CA ASN A 119 13.74 -7.96 -16.17
C ASN A 119 13.49 -7.12 -14.90
N ASP A 120 12.35 -6.45 -14.81
CA ASP A 120 11.96 -5.66 -13.65
C ASP A 120 11.87 -6.55 -12.41
N ALA A 121 11.18 -7.69 -12.50
CA ALA A 121 11.08 -8.66 -11.42
C ALA A 121 12.46 -9.20 -10.98
N GLN A 122 13.39 -9.43 -11.93
CA GLN A 122 14.76 -9.82 -11.63
C GLN A 122 15.54 -8.73 -10.89
N THR A 123 15.28 -7.45 -11.17
CA THR A 123 15.90 -6.32 -10.46
C THR A 123 15.27 -6.01 -9.10
N ASP A 124 13.96 -6.21 -8.97
CA ASP A 124 13.23 -5.92 -7.73
C ASP A 124 13.46 -6.98 -6.65
N LEU A 125 13.64 -8.25 -7.03
CA LEU A 125 13.88 -9.34 -6.09
C LEU A 125 15.07 -9.09 -5.14
N PRO A 126 16.29 -8.77 -5.61
CA PRO A 126 17.41 -8.49 -4.72
C PRO A 126 17.19 -7.20 -3.93
N ARG A 127 16.54 -6.19 -4.51
CA ARG A 127 16.23 -4.93 -3.82
C ARG A 127 15.26 -5.15 -2.66
N LEU A 128 14.21 -5.94 -2.87
CA LEU A 128 13.22 -6.31 -1.84
C LEU A 128 13.87 -7.17 -0.74
N GLN A 129 14.78 -8.08 -1.11
CA GLN A 129 15.54 -8.86 -0.13
C GLN A 129 16.42 -7.96 0.74
N GLN A 130 17.11 -7.00 0.14
CA GLN A 130 17.95 -6.05 0.87
C GLN A 130 17.11 -5.16 1.80
N LEU A 131 15.98 -4.64 1.32
CA LEU A 131 15.06 -3.84 2.14
C LEU A 131 14.50 -4.63 3.33
N ASN A 132 14.19 -5.91 3.16
CA ASN A 132 13.78 -6.77 4.27
C ASN A 132 14.90 -6.95 5.29
N GLN A 133 16.14 -7.18 4.85
CA GLN A 133 17.29 -7.28 5.76
C GLN A 133 17.53 -5.98 6.54
N ASP A 134 17.41 -4.83 5.87
CA ASP A 134 17.54 -3.52 6.51
C ASP A 134 16.43 -3.30 7.55
N LEU A 135 15.17 -3.62 7.22
CA LEU A 135 14.03 -3.54 8.14
C LEU A 135 14.16 -4.49 9.34
N GLU A 136 14.70 -5.70 9.13
CA GLU A 136 15.00 -6.64 10.23
C GLU A 136 16.09 -6.08 11.15
N SER A 137 17.16 -5.50 10.58
CA SER A 137 18.23 -4.87 11.36
C SER A 137 17.72 -3.67 12.17
N GLU A 138 16.90 -2.82 11.55
CA GLU A 138 16.29 -1.67 12.22
C GLU A 138 15.36 -2.11 13.36
N ASN A 139 14.55 -3.14 13.14
CA ASN A 139 13.72 -3.73 14.20
C ASN A 139 14.55 -4.23 15.37
N GLN A 140 15.64 -4.96 15.10
CA GLN A 140 16.53 -5.44 16.15
C GLN A 140 17.17 -4.28 16.93
N ASN A 141 17.60 -3.22 16.24
CA ASN A 141 18.17 -2.04 16.88
C ASN A 141 17.14 -1.29 17.75
N LEU A 142 15.92 -1.12 17.25
CA LEU A 142 14.82 -0.52 18.02
C LEU A 142 14.49 -1.34 19.26
N GLN A 143 14.42 -2.67 19.15
CA GLN A 143 14.23 -3.56 20.30
C GLN A 143 15.35 -3.43 21.33
N GLN A 144 16.61 -3.39 20.90
CA GLN A 144 17.75 -3.18 21.80
C GLN A 144 17.73 -1.79 22.45
N THR A 145 17.25 -0.78 21.74
CA THR A 145 17.11 0.59 22.25
C THR A 145 16.02 0.65 23.31
N ILE A 146 14.87 0.02 23.07
CA ILE A 146 13.79 -0.12 24.05
C ILE A 146 14.30 -0.80 25.31
N GLN A 147 14.99 -1.95 25.19
CA GLN A 147 15.56 -2.66 26.34
C GLN A 147 16.58 -1.80 27.12
N ARG A 148 17.43 -1.05 26.42
CA ARG A 148 18.39 -0.13 27.06
C ARG A 148 17.71 1.01 27.80
N LEU A 149 16.67 1.59 27.20
CA LEU A 149 15.88 2.65 27.83
C LEU A 149 15.14 2.13 29.05
N GLU A 150 14.49 0.97 28.97
CA GLU A 150 13.83 0.33 30.11
C GLU A 150 14.81 0.09 31.26
N LYS A 151 16.00 -0.45 30.95
CA LYS A 151 17.04 -0.66 31.96
C LYS A 151 17.53 0.65 32.57
N SER A 152 17.69 1.70 31.75
CA SER A 152 18.12 3.02 32.24
C SER A 152 17.08 3.65 33.17
N VAL A 153 15.79 3.51 32.83
CA VAL A 153 14.68 3.98 33.67
C VAL A 153 14.66 3.23 35.00
N GLU A 154 14.82 1.90 34.98
CA GLU A 154 14.86 1.11 36.22
C GLU A 154 16.11 1.44 37.06
N ASP A 155 17.29 1.58 36.43
CA ASP A 155 18.52 1.98 37.13
C ASP A 155 18.39 3.38 37.76
N GLU A 156 17.80 4.35 37.06
CA GLU A 156 17.53 5.69 37.62
C GLU A 156 16.56 5.63 38.80
N LYS A 157 15.48 4.86 38.66
CA LYS A 157 14.51 4.65 39.75
C LYS A 157 15.16 4.00 40.97
N GLN A 158 15.98 2.97 40.77
CA GLN A 158 16.71 2.31 41.86
C GLN A 158 17.72 3.27 42.51
N LYS A 159 18.43 4.09 41.72
CA LYS A 159 19.33 5.13 42.27
C LYS A 159 18.55 6.17 43.08
N ALA A 160 17.38 6.60 42.62
CA ALA A 160 16.54 7.54 43.37
C ALA A 160 16.10 6.94 44.71
N LEU A 161 15.64 5.68 44.72
CA LEU A 161 15.26 4.96 45.94
C LEU A 161 16.44 4.76 46.89
N ASN A 162 17.61 4.37 46.36
CA ASN A 162 18.81 4.16 47.16
C ASN A 162 19.41 5.47 47.67
N SER A 163 19.29 6.58 46.92
CA SER A 163 19.71 7.91 47.37
C SER A 163 18.82 8.40 48.50
N ASP A 164 17.50 8.19 48.40
CA ASP A 164 16.56 8.46 49.48
C ASP A 164 16.89 7.65 50.75
N GLN A 165 17.19 6.35 50.60
CA GLN A 165 17.63 5.51 51.72
C GLN A 165 18.99 5.93 52.30
N ALA A 166 19.95 6.30 51.45
CA ALA A 166 21.27 6.75 51.88
C ALA A 166 21.19 8.06 52.67
N GLU A 167 20.36 9.01 52.22
CA GLU A 167 20.11 10.25 52.97
C GLU A 167 19.46 9.98 54.33
N GLN A 168 18.51 9.04 54.41
CA GLN A 168 17.89 8.64 55.68
C GLN A 168 18.93 8.06 56.67
N HIS A 169 19.82 7.19 56.22
CA HIS A 169 20.87 6.62 57.08
C HIS A 169 21.90 7.66 57.54
N LEU A 170 22.24 8.63 56.68
CA LEU A 170 23.12 9.74 57.08
C LEU A 170 22.44 10.59 58.17
N MET A 171 21.18 10.98 57.99
CA MET A 171 20.47 11.77 59.00
C MET A 171 20.40 11.05 60.36
N LEU A 172 20.17 9.74 60.37
CA LEU A 172 20.13 8.93 61.60
C LEU A 172 21.51 8.81 62.27
N THR A 173 22.58 8.65 61.50
CA THR A 173 23.94 8.56 62.07
C THR A 173 24.41 9.89 62.66
N TYR A 174 24.14 11.02 62.00
CA TYR A 174 24.40 12.34 62.57
C TYR A 174 23.59 12.60 63.83
N GLY A 175 22.29 12.28 63.83
CA GLY A 175 21.43 12.41 65.02
C GLY A 175 21.87 11.51 66.19
N GLY A 176 22.23 10.26 65.91
CA GLY A 176 22.71 9.31 66.91
C GLY A 176 24.05 9.71 67.53
N ALA A 177 24.99 10.19 66.72
CA ALA A 177 26.28 10.69 67.21
C ALA A 177 26.12 11.91 68.13
N ILE A 178 25.25 12.86 67.77
CA ILE A 178 24.93 14.02 68.61
C ILE A 178 24.27 13.58 69.93
N GLY A 179 23.34 12.63 69.89
CA GLY A 179 22.67 12.09 71.08
C GLY A 179 23.65 11.44 72.07
N ILE A 180 24.56 10.59 71.59
CA ILE A 180 25.57 9.94 72.43
C ILE A 180 26.55 10.98 73.02
N GLY A 181 27.01 11.92 72.20
CA GLY A 181 27.90 13.00 72.65
C GLY A 181 27.27 13.87 73.74
N GLY A 182 26.02 14.29 73.54
CA GLY A 182 25.27 15.07 74.53
C GLY A 182 25.05 14.33 75.85
N LEU A 183 24.76 13.03 75.80
CA LEU A 183 24.61 12.19 76.99
C LEU A 183 25.92 12.08 77.77
N LEU A 184 27.04 11.81 77.09
CA LEU A 184 28.35 11.74 77.74
C LEU A 184 28.72 13.05 78.42
N ILE A 185 28.53 14.18 77.73
CA ILE A 185 28.80 15.51 78.29
C ILE A 185 27.91 15.79 79.50
N GLY A 186 26.61 15.48 79.42
CA GLY A 186 25.68 15.65 80.54
C GLY A 186 26.08 14.81 81.77
N VAL A 187 26.48 13.56 81.57
CA VAL A 187 26.99 12.69 82.66
C VAL A 187 28.28 13.24 83.26
N ILE A 188 29.24 13.66 82.44
CA ILE A 188 30.48 14.30 82.93
C ILE A 188 30.16 15.55 83.76
N LEU A 189 29.24 16.39 83.28
CA LEU A 189 28.88 17.64 83.94
C LEU A 189 28.23 17.39 85.30
N THR A 190 27.28 16.45 85.37
CA THR A 190 26.60 16.09 86.63
C THR A 190 27.56 15.53 87.68
N LEU A 191 28.56 14.75 87.27
CA LEU A 191 29.59 14.20 88.16
C LEU A 191 30.56 15.28 88.65
N LEU A 192 30.97 16.21 87.80
CA LEU A 192 31.86 17.32 88.19
C LEU A 192 31.18 18.31 89.14
N LEU A 193 29.91 18.64 88.90
CA LEU A 193 29.17 19.61 89.71
C LEU A 193 28.68 19.04 91.05
N SER A 194 28.56 17.71 91.20
CA SER A 194 28.08 17.07 92.44
C SER A 194 29.11 17.01 93.58
N ARG A 195 30.34 17.51 93.42
CA ARG A 195 31.27 17.69 94.55
C ARG A 195 30.89 18.90 95.40
N LYS A 196 29.76 18.81 96.11
CA LYS A 196 29.46 19.73 97.21
C LYS A 196 30.31 19.33 98.43
N LYS A 197 31.31 20.15 98.75
CA LYS A 197 32.11 20.00 99.98
C LYS A 197 31.17 20.04 101.19
N ARG A 198 31.16 18.98 102.00
CA ARG A 198 30.62 19.03 103.37
C ARG A 198 31.55 19.89 104.20
N TYR A 199 30.98 20.90 104.84
CA TYR A 199 31.67 21.81 105.75
C TYR A 199 31.63 21.16 107.13
N ASP A 200 32.73 20.54 107.53
CA ASP A 200 32.92 20.06 108.89
C ASP A 200 33.62 21.18 109.67
N GLY A 201 32.82 22.10 110.20
CA GLY A 201 33.31 23.15 111.10
C GLY A 201 33.29 22.66 112.54
N TRP A 202 34.47 22.55 113.15
CA TRP A 202 34.62 22.50 114.61
C TRP A 202 35.77 23.44 115.02
N ALA A 203 35.41 24.54 115.65
CA ALA A 203 36.18 25.36 116.59
C ALA A 203 35.19 26.23 117.37
#